data_AF-A0A378A886-F1
#
_entry.id   AF-A0A378A886-F1
#
_cell.length_a   1.000
_cell.length_b   1.000
_cell.length_c   1.000
_cell.angle_alpha   90.00
_cell.angle_beta   90.00
_cell.angle_gamma   90.00
#
_symmetry.space_group_name_H-M   'P 1'
#
loop_
_entity.id
_entity.type
_entity.pdbx_description
1 polymer ?
#
loop_
_entity_poly.entity_id
_entity_poly.type
_entity_poly.pdbx_seq_one_letter_code
_entity_poly.pdbx_strand_id
1 'polypeptide(L)'
;MAQQTPLYEQHTLCGARMVDFHGWMMPLHYGSQIDEHHAVRGDAGMFDVSHMTIVDFHGKPDREFLRYLLAKRCGEAHHPRQSALHRHADRLRRRHR
;
A
#
# COMPACT_ATOMS: atom_id res chain seq x y z
N MET A 1 16.19 -8.60 -12.79
CA MET A 1 14.90 -8.82 -13.49
C MET A 1 13.80 -8.35 -12.56
N ALA A 2 12.73 -7.75 -13.08
CA ALA A 2 11.59 -7.33 -12.25
C ALA A 2 10.91 -8.57 -11.62
N GLN A 3 10.49 -8.44 -10.37
CA GLN A 3 9.77 -9.46 -9.61
C GLN A 3 8.34 -9.62 -10.11
N GLN A 4 7.75 -10.79 -9.92
CA GLN A 4 6.38 -11.11 -10.35
C GLN A 4 5.50 -11.35 -9.11
N THR A 5 4.26 -10.85 -9.14
CA THR A 5 3.29 -11.17 -8.10
C THR A 5 2.75 -12.59 -8.30
N PRO A 6 2.14 -13.21 -7.26
CA PRO A 6 1.47 -14.50 -7.41
C PRO A 6 0.37 -14.52 -8.48
N LEU A 7 -0.17 -13.36 -8.84
CA LEU A 7 -1.24 -13.19 -9.83
C LEU A 7 -0.71 -12.88 -11.25
N TYR A 8 0.60 -12.90 -11.47
CA TYR A 8 1.20 -12.53 -12.76
C TYR A 8 0.60 -13.28 -13.95
N GLU A 9 0.45 -14.60 -13.86
CA GLU A 9 -0.15 -15.40 -14.94
C GLU A 9 -1.62 -15.05 -15.19
N GLN A 10 -2.38 -14.73 -14.14
CA GLN A 10 -3.77 -14.29 -14.31
C GLN A 10 -3.83 -12.92 -15.00
N HIS A 11 -2.88 -12.04 -14.71
CA HIS A 11 -2.77 -10.74 -15.39
C HIS A 11 -2.53 -10.91 -16.88
N THR A 12 -1.61 -11.79 -17.28
CA THR A 12 -1.32 -12.03 -18.70
C THR A 12 -2.52 -12.65 -19.43
N LEU A 13 -3.21 -13.60 -18.79
CA LEU A 13 -4.43 -14.22 -19.34
C LEU A 13 -5.58 -13.23 -19.52
N CYS A 14 -5.73 -12.27 -18.59
CA CYS A 14 -6.71 -11.20 -18.67
C CYS A 14 -6.32 -10.07 -19.65
N GLY A 15 -5.24 -10.22 -20.42
CA GLY A 15 -4.83 -9.23 -21.42
C GLY A 15 -4.21 -7.96 -20.81
N ALA A 16 -3.65 -8.05 -19.61
CA ALA A 16 -3.03 -6.91 -18.95
C ALA A 16 -1.84 -6.36 -19.75
N ARG A 17 -1.78 -5.03 -19.86
CA ARG A 17 -0.57 -4.33 -20.28
C ARG A 17 0.41 -4.26 -19.11
N MET A 18 1.38 -5.17 -19.10
CA MET A 18 2.36 -5.26 -18.02
C MET A 18 3.47 -4.20 -18.13
N VAL A 19 3.85 -3.60 -17.00
CA VAL A 19 4.94 -2.60 -16.91
C VAL A 19 5.83 -2.88 -15.69
N ASP A 20 7.06 -2.36 -15.73
CA ASP A 20 7.94 -2.33 -14.55
C ASP A 20 7.50 -1.18 -13.63
N PHE A 21 6.99 -1.54 -12.46
CA PHE A 21 6.63 -0.63 -11.39
C PHE A 21 7.51 -0.90 -10.17
N HIS A 22 8.54 -0.05 -9.97
CA HIS A 22 9.49 -0.16 -8.85
C HIS A 22 10.13 -1.56 -8.71
N GLY A 23 10.43 -2.20 -9.83
CA GLY A 23 11.02 -3.54 -9.85
C GLY A 23 10.01 -4.68 -9.73
N TRP A 24 8.71 -4.42 -9.90
CA TRP A 24 7.64 -5.42 -10.01
C TRP A 24 6.95 -5.35 -11.37
N MET A 25 6.66 -6.49 -11.98
CA MET A 25 5.82 -6.56 -13.17
C MET A 25 4.35 -6.45 -12.79
N MET A 26 3.76 -5.29 -13.02
CA MET A 26 2.38 -4.97 -12.62
C MET A 26 1.50 -4.61 -13.83
N PRO A 27 0.18 -4.87 -13.76
CA PRO A 27 -0.78 -4.46 -14.78
C PRO A 27 -0.97 -2.94 -14.75
N LEU A 28 -0.75 -2.26 -15.89
CA LEU A 28 -1.09 -0.84 -16.05
C LEU A 28 -2.59 -0.66 -16.33
N HIS A 29 -3.17 -1.55 -17.13
CA HIS A 29 -4.59 -1.67 -17.43
C HIS A 29 -4.84 -3.01 -18.16
N TYR A 30 -6.09 -3.46 -18.18
CA TYR A 30 -6.58 -4.64 -18.91
C TYR A 30 -7.33 -4.27 -20.20
N GLY A 31 -7.40 -2.98 -20.52
CA GLY A 31 -7.87 -2.50 -21.82
C GLY A 31 -7.93 -0.98 -21.86
N SER A 32 -8.66 -0.38 -20.92
CA SER A 32 -8.89 1.06 -20.83
C SER A 32 -8.90 1.50 -19.36
N GLN A 33 -7.95 2.36 -18.99
CA GLN A 33 -7.87 2.92 -17.64
C GLN A 33 -9.13 3.73 -17.27
N ILE A 34 -9.78 4.34 -18.27
CA ILE A 34 -11.00 5.13 -18.07
C ILE A 34 -12.17 4.21 -17.75
N ASP A 35 -12.31 3.11 -18.48
CA ASP A 35 -13.41 2.16 -18.25
C ASP A 35 -13.23 1.44 -16.91
N GLU A 36 -11.99 1.09 -16.54
CA GLU A 36 -11.67 0.54 -15.22
C GLU A 36 -12.01 1.54 -14.10
N HIS A 37 -11.71 2.83 -14.28
CA HIS A 37 -12.10 3.87 -13.35
C HIS A 37 -13.62 3.97 -13.19
N HIS A 38 -14.37 3.95 -14.31
CA HIS A 38 -15.82 3.99 -14.28
C HIS A 38 -16.43 2.73 -13.66
N ALA A 39 -15.87 1.55 -13.93
CA ALA A 39 -16.31 0.29 -13.33
C ALA A 39 -16.19 0.32 -11.81
N VAL A 40 -15.07 0.78 -11.27
CA VAL A 40 -14.85 0.91 -9.81
C VAL A 40 -15.78 1.94 -9.18
N ARG A 41 -16.14 3.01 -9.91
CA ARG A 41 -17.02 4.07 -9.40
C ARG A 41 -18.50 3.75 -9.53
N GLY A 42 -18.89 2.97 -10.53
CA GLY A 42 -20.27 2.64 -10.85
C GLY A 42 -20.73 1.28 -10.31
N ASP A 43 -19.80 0.35 -10.07
CA ASP A 43 -20.10 -1.01 -9.63
C ASP A 43 -18.96 -1.55 -8.73
N ALA A 44 -18.06 -2.37 -9.27
CA ALA A 44 -16.96 -2.99 -8.54
C ALA A 44 -15.68 -3.08 -9.40
N GLY A 45 -14.53 -3.15 -8.73
CA GLY A 45 -13.26 -3.46 -9.36
C GLY A 45 -12.28 -4.09 -8.38
N MET A 46 -11.29 -4.80 -8.92
CA MET A 46 -10.27 -5.52 -8.17
C MET A 46 -8.89 -5.03 -8.57
N PHE A 47 -8.01 -4.83 -7.58
CA PHE A 47 -6.64 -4.38 -7.79
C PHE A 47 -5.67 -5.39 -7.16
N ASP A 48 -4.64 -5.78 -7.90
CA ASP A 48 -3.52 -6.51 -7.31
C ASP A 48 -2.60 -5.53 -6.56
N VAL A 49 -2.66 -5.57 -5.23
CA VAL A 49 -1.81 -4.78 -4.33
C VAL A 49 -0.74 -5.64 -3.63
N SER A 50 -0.47 -6.85 -4.15
CA SER A 50 0.45 -7.81 -3.53
C SER A 50 1.91 -7.36 -3.52
N HIS A 51 2.25 -6.32 -4.29
CA HIS A 51 3.56 -5.66 -4.23
C HIS A 51 3.77 -4.87 -2.92
N MET A 52 2.70 -4.60 -2.16
CA MET A 52 2.81 -3.97 -0.85
C MET A 52 3.34 -4.96 0.19
N THR A 53 4.26 -4.49 1.02
CA THR A 53 4.78 -5.28 2.15
C THR A 53 3.83 -5.19 3.34
N ILE A 54 3.40 -6.35 3.83
CA ILE A 54 2.75 -6.49 5.14
C ILE A 54 3.87 -6.68 6.18
N VAL A 55 3.81 -5.92 7.28
CA VAL A 55 4.78 -6.01 8.37
C VAL A 55 4.02 -6.25 9.67
N ASP A 56 4.20 -7.45 10.22
CA ASP A 56 3.61 -7.83 11.51
C ASP A 56 4.52 -7.45 12.67
N PHE A 57 3.93 -6.86 13.71
CA PHE A 57 4.62 -6.53 14.96
C PHE A 57 4.12 -7.46 16.07
N HIS A 58 5.05 -8.07 16.80
CA HIS A 58 4.76 -8.96 17.92
C HIS A 58 5.62 -8.59 19.14
N GLY A 59 4.99 -8.34 20.30
CA GLY A 59 5.70 -8.03 21.53
C GLY A 59 5.00 -7.03 22.45
N LYS A 60 5.58 -6.82 23.65
CA LYS A 60 4.99 -5.94 24.69
C LYS A 60 5.34 -4.44 24.60
N PRO A 61 6.32 -3.94 23.84
CA PRO A 61 6.43 -2.50 23.60
C PRO A 61 5.95 -2.05 22.20
N ASP A 62 5.28 -2.89 21.42
CA ASP A 62 4.84 -2.57 20.04
C ASP A 62 4.04 -1.27 19.98
N ARG A 63 3.17 -1.03 20.97
CA ARG A 63 2.37 0.20 21.04
C ARG A 63 3.20 1.45 21.34
N GLU A 64 4.17 1.36 22.24
CA GLU A 64 5.01 2.51 22.58
C GLU A 64 5.96 2.84 21.43
N PHE A 65 6.53 1.82 20.80
CA PHE A 65 7.34 1.95 19.60
C PHE A 65 6.52 2.60 18.47
N LEU A 66 5.33 2.09 18.15
CA LEU A 66 4.48 2.66 17.11
C LEU A 66 4.00 4.08 17.47
N ARG A 67 3.76 4.40 18.74
CA ARG A 67 3.47 5.77 19.19
C ARG A 67 4.66 6.70 18.99
N TYR A 68 5.87 6.21 19.24
CA TYR A 68 7.08 6.97 18.93
C TYR A 68 7.29 7.11 17.43
N LEU A 69 6.92 6.11 16.63
CA LEU A 69 7.25 6.02 15.22
C LEU A 69 6.20 6.72 14.31
N LEU A 70 4.92 6.64 14.62
CA LEU A 70 3.83 7.15 13.81
C LEU A 70 3.47 8.59 14.17
N ALA A 71 2.98 9.35 13.19
CA ALA A 71 2.50 10.72 13.42
C ALA A 71 1.13 10.77 14.11
N LYS A 72 0.26 9.78 13.85
CA LYS A 72 -1.05 9.64 14.51
C LYS A 72 -0.98 8.63 15.64
N ARG A 73 -1.79 8.84 16.67
CA ARG A 73 -1.90 7.93 17.80
C ARG A 73 -2.54 6.61 17.36
N CYS A 74 -1.78 5.52 17.44
CA CYS A 74 -2.32 4.17 17.38
C CYS A 74 -2.96 3.87 18.75
N GLY A 75 -4.30 3.84 18.81
CA GLY A 75 -5.05 3.46 20.02
C GLY A 75 -5.29 1.95 20.09
N GLU A 76 -6.12 1.50 21.03
CA GLU A 76 -6.46 0.07 21.19
C GLU A 76 -7.40 -0.49 20.10
N ALA A 77 -7.56 0.24 19.00
CA ALA A 77 -8.65 0.02 18.09
C ALA A 77 -8.46 -1.28 17.30
N HIS A 78 -9.46 -2.16 17.35
CA HIS A 78 -9.65 -3.28 16.42
C HIS A 78 -9.93 -2.85 14.95
N HIS A 79 -9.70 -1.58 14.60
CA HIS A 79 -10.02 -1.04 13.28
C HIS A 79 -8.78 -0.42 12.62
N PRO A 80 -8.53 -0.70 11.33
CA PRO A 80 -7.36 -0.19 10.61
C PRO A 80 -7.32 1.34 10.56
N ARG A 81 -6.11 1.90 10.58
CA ARG A 81 -5.87 3.35 10.52
C ARG A 81 -4.68 3.66 9.61
N GLN A 82 -4.77 4.77 8.89
CA GLN A 82 -3.66 5.31 8.11
C GLN A 82 -2.90 6.38 8.89
N SER A 83 -1.57 6.23 9.01
CA SER A 83 -0.66 7.20 9.62
C SER A 83 0.62 7.35 8.80
N ALA A 84 1.15 8.57 8.75
CA ALA A 84 2.48 8.82 8.22
C ALA A 84 3.58 8.39 9.22
N LEU A 85 4.73 8.04 8.67
CA LEU A 85 5.99 7.79 9.35
C LEU A 85 6.90 9.02 9.19
N HIS A 86 7.41 9.58 10.29
CA HIS A 86 8.31 10.75 10.23
C HIS A 86 9.72 10.41 10.71
N ARG A 87 10.73 10.95 10.03
CA ARG A 87 12.12 10.93 10.50
C ARG A 87 12.26 11.82 11.74
N HIS A 88 13.25 11.51 12.58
CA HIS A 88 13.45 12.19 13.87
C HIS A 88 13.66 13.70 13.73
N ALA A 89 14.45 14.14 12.74
CA ALA A 89 14.71 15.56 12.47
C ALA A 89 13.43 16.37 12.14
N ASP A 90 12.45 15.74 11.50
CA ASP A 90 11.19 16.39 11.10
C ASP A 90 10.24 16.61 12.29
N ARG A 91 10.35 15.80 13.35
CA ARG A 91 9.55 15.97 14.57
C ARG A 91 9.97 17.18 15.39
N LEU A 92 11.27 17.41 15.53
CA LEU A 92 11.79 18.54 16.31
C LEU A 92 11.32 19.88 15.69
N ARG A 93 11.30 19.98 14.37
CA ARG A 93 10.81 21.16 13.64
C ARG A 93 9.32 21.45 13.86
N ARG A 94 8.51 20.43 14.14
CA ARG A 94 7.07 20.60 14.44
C ARG A 94 6.77 20.91 15.91
N ARG A 95 7.69 20.64 16.84
CA ARG A 95 7.52 21.00 18.27
C ARG A 95 7.87 22.46 18.57
N HIS A 96 8.59 23.12 17.67
CA HIS A 96 9.00 24.53 17.78
C HIS A 96 8.16 25.49 16.91
N ARG A 97 7.00 25.04 16.45
CA ARG A 97 5.94 25.87 15.84
C ARG A 97 4.66 25.64 16.61
#